data_AF-A0AAV4TQ60-F1
#
_entry.id   AF-A0AAV4TQ60-F1
#
_cell.length_a   1.000
_cell.length_b   1.000
_cell.length_c   1.000
_cell.angle_alpha   90.00
_cell.angle_beta   90.00
_cell.angle_gamma   90.00
#
_symmetry.space_group_name_H-M   'P 1'
#
loop_
_entity.id
_entity.type
_entity.pdbx_description
1 polymer ?
#
loop_
_entity_poly.entity_id
_entity_poly.type
_entity_poly.pdbx_seq_one_letter_code
_entity_poly.pdbx_strand_id
1 'polypeptide(L)'
;MDLLKQDMNPHLQEPPPTQAEFWRDSFGLGHNWFLERIVVEDKTHGSEHIFPVHRWVKPERHYIIYEYDCCLPQEDEHQEQRRTELKEYRKLYQYVQNIEDGPVQIKQLPDDEQFTEDYKWDIVKCKGRFILDTKLIRWTTDKWESICDLKKVYKFNLVVPNCLEYWNEDRWFGLQRVQGVNPVLIKLCKEIPENFGVTAEMVEPFLENQTLQEALNNKRIFIVDLEVLQDICCKDDRLLCAPLALFFLNKHKELMPIAIQLFQEKGPDNPVFLPSDPPNTWLTAKMYYNNADASFHQSCTHLGFTHLLMEGVVICTHRNLSNSHPLFKLLAPHFLFLLAINTRGLYKLICPNGWVDKTMTVGRKGMFELIKKGLNRWHMNVHGIVPNEIKSREVESDILPHYPYRDDALLIYYTIRKYVSKVVHRFYDTDEKVMNDYEMQQWRAELVKDRKLGGCGLLGVPGEENNRFTNTEELVDTMTSIISTCSLGHAAANFQQYDDYAFPPNYPGILYGEPPKDKLPLPDGDILNRIPNKETTLDIMVITKLLSTRATKSLGDFESQFMFHPACIQASEEFREELAQISRQIKLRNRSQAFPYDWLDPEFIPNAISI
;
A
#
# COMPACT_ATOMS: atom_id res chain seq x y z
N MET A 1 50.48 -34.21 47.29
CA MET A 1 49.59 -35.29 47.74
C MET A 1 48.20 -34.71 47.93
N ASP A 2 47.58 -34.20 46.87
CA ASP A 2 47.06 -34.92 45.69
C ASP A 2 45.74 -35.61 46.01
N LEU A 3 44.84 -35.53 45.02
CA LEU A 3 43.52 -36.18 44.92
C LEU A 3 42.42 -35.34 45.60
N LEU A 4 41.54 -34.61 44.93
CA LEU A 4 40.87 -34.87 43.66
C LEU A 4 40.60 -33.54 42.92
N LYS A 5 41.48 -33.17 41.99
CA LYS A 5 41.02 -32.50 40.76
C LYS A 5 40.45 -33.64 39.93
N GLN A 6 39.13 -33.76 39.89
CA GLN A 6 38.50 -34.61 38.89
C GLN A 6 38.93 -34.07 37.52
N ASP A 7 39.64 -34.91 36.79
CA ASP A 7 39.96 -34.74 35.39
C ASP A 7 38.68 -34.41 34.61
N MET A 8 38.44 -33.13 34.34
CA MET A 8 37.69 -32.77 33.14
C MET A 8 38.62 -33.07 31.97
N ASN A 9 38.35 -34.21 31.34
CA ASN A 9 39.01 -34.65 30.13
C ASN A 9 39.01 -33.49 29.10
N PRO A 10 40.18 -32.93 28.71
CA PRO A 10 40.25 -31.84 27.73
C PRO A 10 39.81 -32.25 26.31
N HIS A 11 39.48 -33.53 26.12
CA HIS A 11 39.19 -34.15 24.81
C HIS A 11 37.75 -34.63 24.64
N LEU A 12 36.82 -34.24 25.53
CA LEU A 12 35.39 -34.32 25.24
C LEU A 12 34.85 -32.88 25.09
N GLN A 13 35.36 -32.19 24.06
CA GLN A 13 34.69 -30.99 23.57
C GLN A 13 33.42 -31.47 22.88
N GLU A 14 32.26 -31.21 23.48
CA GLU A 14 31.00 -31.39 22.78
C GLU A 14 31.04 -30.49 21.53
N PRO A 15 30.67 -31.02 20.34
CA PRO A 15 30.58 -30.19 19.15
C PRO A 15 29.57 -29.05 19.37
N PRO A 16 29.71 -27.92 18.67
CA PRO A 16 28.77 -26.81 18.79
C PRO A 16 27.34 -27.31 18.53
N PRO A 17 26.33 -26.81 19.28
CA PRO A 17 24.96 -27.28 19.14
C PRO A 17 24.42 -26.92 17.76
N THR A 18 24.02 -27.91 16.98
CA THR A 18 23.46 -27.73 15.62
C THR A 18 21.92 -27.75 15.60
N GLN A 19 21.30 -28.30 16.65
CA GLN A 19 19.85 -28.39 16.81
C GLN A 19 19.42 -28.23 18.26
N ALA A 20 18.19 -27.77 18.46
CA ALA A 20 17.49 -27.73 19.73
C ALA A 20 16.23 -28.59 19.65
N GLU A 21 16.07 -29.46 20.64
CA GLU A 21 14.91 -30.34 20.80
C GLU A 21 14.12 -29.91 22.02
N PHE A 22 12.80 -29.77 21.88
CA PHE A 22 11.93 -29.42 23.00
C PHE A 22 10.51 -29.95 22.83
N TRP A 23 9.85 -30.15 23.96
CA TRP A 23 8.43 -30.46 24.07
C TRP A 23 7.92 -29.87 25.38
N ARG A 24 6.61 -29.77 25.51
CA ARG A 24 5.97 -29.43 26.79
C ARG A 24 4.86 -30.40 27.10
N ASP A 25 4.57 -30.56 28.38
CA ASP A 25 3.40 -31.32 28.81
C ASP A 25 2.09 -30.50 28.66
N SER A 26 0.98 -31.15 28.95
CA SER A 26 -0.38 -30.58 28.94
C SER A 26 -0.84 -30.02 30.29
N PHE A 27 0.05 -29.83 31.27
CA PHE A 27 -0.36 -29.48 32.64
C PHE A 27 -0.50 -27.96 32.87
N GLY A 28 -1.55 -27.54 33.60
CA GLY A 28 -1.75 -26.16 34.07
C GLY A 28 -2.80 -25.31 33.31
N LEU A 29 -3.31 -24.26 33.98
CA LEU A 29 -4.19 -23.24 33.40
C LEU A 29 -3.37 -22.21 32.62
N GLY A 30 -3.77 -21.87 31.39
CA GLY A 30 -3.07 -20.86 30.57
C GLY A 30 -1.79 -21.36 29.88
N HIS A 31 -1.69 -22.65 29.59
CA HIS A 31 -0.49 -23.32 29.07
C HIS A 31 -0.10 -22.96 27.62
N ASN A 32 -0.76 -22.00 26.97
CA ASN A 32 -0.38 -21.59 25.62
C ASN A 32 0.97 -20.86 25.70
N TRP A 33 1.97 -21.36 24.97
CA TRP A 33 3.31 -20.81 24.95
C TRP A 33 3.74 -20.50 23.52
N PHE A 34 3.84 -19.22 23.18
CA PHE A 34 4.51 -18.79 21.96
C PHE A 34 5.99 -18.67 22.25
N LEU A 35 6.81 -19.44 21.54
CA LEU A 35 8.26 -19.40 21.68
C LEU A 35 8.84 -18.69 20.47
N GLU A 36 9.48 -17.54 20.70
CA GLU A 36 10.13 -16.78 19.63
C GLU A 36 11.44 -17.44 19.19
N ARG A 37 12.31 -17.75 20.15
CA ARG A 37 13.62 -18.37 19.90
C ARG A 37 14.20 -19.01 21.15
N ILE A 38 15.15 -19.92 20.93
CA ILE A 38 16.06 -20.44 21.94
C ILE A 38 17.46 -19.91 21.62
N VAL A 39 18.21 -19.51 22.64
CA VAL A 39 19.60 -19.08 22.51
C VAL A 39 20.46 -19.95 23.42
N VAL A 40 21.52 -20.53 22.88
CA VAL A 40 22.48 -21.34 23.62
C VAL A 40 23.83 -20.62 23.61
N GLU A 41 24.29 -20.22 24.79
CA GLU A 41 25.59 -19.56 24.98
C GLU A 41 26.67 -20.62 25.25
N ASP A 42 27.63 -20.78 24.34
CA ASP A 42 28.83 -21.58 24.55
C ASP A 42 29.88 -20.74 25.27
N LYS A 43 29.92 -20.88 26.59
CA LYS A 43 30.89 -20.19 27.46
C LYS A 43 32.34 -20.59 27.22
N THR A 44 32.59 -21.73 26.57
CA THR A 44 33.94 -22.22 26.27
C THR A 44 34.55 -21.41 25.14
N HIS A 45 33.76 -21.14 24.09
CA HIS A 45 34.21 -20.47 22.88
C HIS A 45 33.76 -19.01 22.79
N GLY A 46 32.88 -18.56 23.68
CA GLY A 46 32.31 -17.21 23.66
C GLY A 46 31.39 -16.99 22.46
N SER A 47 30.73 -18.04 21.99
CA SER A 47 29.80 -18.00 20.85
C SER A 47 28.35 -18.19 21.30
N GLU A 48 27.43 -17.61 20.54
CA GLU A 48 25.98 -17.80 20.73
C GLU A 48 25.40 -18.55 19.53
N HIS A 49 24.58 -19.56 19.83
CA HIS A 49 23.84 -20.34 18.84
C HIS A 49 22.36 -20.02 18.95
N ILE A 50 21.73 -19.68 17.82
CA ILE A 50 20.37 -19.15 17.79
C ILE A 50 19.44 -20.11 17.06
N PHE A 51 18.33 -20.46 17.70
CA PHE A 51 17.30 -21.36 17.19
C PHE A 51 15.96 -20.62 17.14
N PRO A 52 15.62 -19.95 16.01
CA PRO A 52 14.36 -19.24 15.85
C PRO A 52 13.21 -20.23 15.80
N VAL A 53 12.21 -20.04 16.64
CA VAL A 53 11.07 -20.96 16.76
C VAL A 53 9.83 -20.34 16.12
N HIS A 54 9.44 -19.13 16.52
CA HIS A 54 8.26 -18.40 16.00
C HIS A 54 7.01 -19.28 15.83
N ARG A 55 6.70 -20.08 16.85
CA ARG A 55 5.60 -21.06 16.86
C ARG A 55 4.94 -21.10 18.23
N TRP A 56 3.63 -21.38 18.24
CA TRP A 56 2.99 -21.89 19.45
C TRP A 56 3.41 -23.34 19.70
N VAL A 57 4.02 -23.57 20.85
CA VAL A 57 4.42 -24.90 21.29
C VAL A 57 3.16 -25.66 21.69
N LYS A 58 2.84 -26.74 20.98
CA LYS A 58 1.70 -27.61 21.29
C LYS A 58 2.08 -28.62 22.37
N PRO A 59 1.14 -28.98 23.27
CA PRO A 59 1.42 -29.97 24.30
C PRO A 59 1.68 -31.34 23.66
N GLU A 60 2.58 -32.10 24.26
CA GLU A 60 2.98 -33.46 23.86
C GLU A 60 3.52 -33.57 22.42
N ARG A 61 3.89 -32.43 21.80
CA ARG A 61 4.52 -32.39 20.48
C ARG A 61 6.01 -32.19 20.64
N HIS A 62 6.77 -33.07 20.01
CA HIS A 62 8.22 -32.95 19.90
C HIS A 62 8.58 -32.02 18.75
N TYR A 63 9.39 -31.01 19.03
CA TYR A 63 9.91 -30.06 18.06
C TYR A 63 11.42 -30.19 17.95
N ILE A 64 11.90 -30.20 16.71
CA ILE A 64 13.32 -30.13 16.39
C ILE A 64 13.53 -28.87 15.55
N ILE A 65 14.46 -28.03 16.00
CA ILE A 65 14.76 -26.73 15.37
C ILE A 65 16.28 -26.63 15.18
N TYR A 66 16.71 -26.41 13.95
CA TYR A 66 18.13 -26.24 13.63
C TYR A 66 18.60 -24.81 13.87
N GLU A 67 19.90 -24.63 13.97
CA GLU A 67 20.49 -23.30 14.04
C GLU A 67 20.00 -22.43 12.87
N TYR A 68 19.47 -21.24 13.21
CA TYR A 68 18.76 -20.29 12.32
C TYR A 68 17.41 -20.74 11.74
N ASP A 69 17.09 -22.04 11.79
CA ASP A 69 15.83 -22.64 11.33
C ASP A 69 15.43 -22.22 9.90
N CYS A 70 16.38 -22.05 8.98
CA CYS A 70 16.12 -21.44 7.67
C CYS A 70 16.63 -22.32 6.53
N CYS A 71 15.76 -23.15 5.96
CA CYS A 71 16.13 -24.13 4.93
C CYS A 71 15.01 -24.41 3.92
N LEU A 72 15.43 -24.83 2.71
CA LEU A 72 14.55 -25.30 1.65
C LEU A 72 13.95 -26.67 2.00
N PRO A 73 12.73 -27.00 1.55
CA PRO A 73 12.08 -28.24 1.95
C PRO A 73 12.78 -29.51 1.46
N GLN A 74 13.59 -29.43 0.40
CA GLN A 74 14.44 -30.52 -0.09
C GLN A 74 15.74 -30.71 0.73
N GLU A 75 16.10 -29.72 1.55
CA GLU A 75 17.30 -29.74 2.42
C GLU A 75 16.92 -30.01 3.89
N ASP A 76 15.63 -30.13 4.21
CA ASP A 76 15.11 -30.34 5.55
C ASP A 76 15.14 -31.83 5.93
N GLU A 77 15.85 -32.18 7.00
CA GLU A 77 15.95 -33.56 7.52
C GLU A 77 14.65 -34.00 8.24
N HIS A 78 13.80 -33.06 8.64
CA HIS A 78 12.57 -33.29 9.42
C HIS A 78 11.30 -32.90 8.66
N GLN A 79 11.22 -33.35 7.40
CA GLN A 79 10.11 -33.05 6.48
C GLN A 79 8.71 -33.38 7.04
N GLU A 80 8.57 -34.35 7.95
CA GLU A 80 7.26 -34.71 8.51
C GLU A 80 6.74 -33.66 9.50
N GLN A 81 7.63 -33.04 10.30
CA GLN A 81 7.26 -31.91 11.16
C GLN A 81 6.72 -30.77 10.29
N ARG A 82 7.49 -30.41 9.26
CA ARG A 82 7.17 -29.39 8.27
C ARG A 82 5.83 -29.62 7.56
N ARG A 83 5.61 -30.82 7.02
CA ARG A 83 4.35 -31.21 6.36
C ARG A 83 3.17 -31.17 7.32
N THR A 84 3.37 -31.56 8.58
CA THR A 84 2.32 -31.53 9.59
C THR A 84 1.93 -30.09 9.93
N GLU A 85 2.90 -29.20 10.13
CA GLU A 85 2.65 -27.76 10.35
C GLU A 85 1.87 -27.14 9.18
N LEU A 86 2.29 -27.37 7.94
CA LEU A 86 1.58 -26.86 6.76
C LEU A 86 0.15 -27.40 6.63
N LYS A 87 -0.11 -28.67 6.99
CA LYS A 87 -1.47 -29.21 7.03
C LYS A 87 -2.35 -28.48 8.07
N GLU A 88 -1.76 -28.04 9.17
CA GLU A 88 -2.47 -27.28 10.21
C GLU A 88 -2.73 -25.84 9.74
N TYR A 89 -1.73 -25.16 9.17
CA TYR A 89 -1.91 -23.82 8.63
C TYR A 89 -2.95 -23.77 7.51
N ARG A 90 -3.04 -24.77 6.64
CA ARG A 90 -4.11 -24.86 5.63
C ARG A 90 -5.52 -24.96 6.22
N LYS A 91 -5.66 -25.46 7.46
CA LYS A 91 -6.93 -25.48 8.18
C LYS A 91 -7.24 -24.14 8.85
N LEU A 92 -6.21 -23.43 9.31
CA LEU A 92 -6.33 -22.15 10.01
C LEU A 92 -6.54 -20.98 9.04
N TYR A 93 -5.71 -20.91 8.00
CA TYR A 93 -5.72 -19.89 6.96
C TYR A 93 -6.64 -20.35 5.82
N GLN A 94 -7.93 -20.12 5.98
CA GLN A 94 -8.95 -20.43 4.97
C GLN A 94 -9.37 -19.17 4.22
N TYR A 95 -9.45 -19.26 2.90
CA TYR A 95 -10.05 -18.22 2.07
C TYR A 95 -11.56 -18.13 2.28
N VAL A 96 -12.07 -16.91 2.18
CA VAL A 96 -13.48 -16.61 1.92
C VAL A 96 -13.56 -15.52 0.86
N GLN A 97 -14.59 -15.58 0.01
CA GLN A 97 -15.00 -14.43 -0.80
C GLN A 97 -16.30 -13.88 -0.23
N ASN A 98 -16.21 -12.69 0.36
CA ASN A 98 -17.39 -12.00 0.88
C ASN A 98 -18.19 -11.28 -0.22
N ILE A 99 -17.60 -11.14 -1.41
CA ILE A 99 -18.20 -10.53 -2.59
C ILE A 99 -17.83 -11.40 -3.78
N GLU A 100 -18.81 -11.71 -4.62
CA GLU A 100 -18.62 -12.53 -5.82
C GLU A 100 -17.58 -11.90 -6.75
N ASP A 101 -16.59 -12.70 -7.14
CA ASP A 101 -15.42 -12.32 -7.94
C ASP A 101 -14.53 -11.23 -7.30
N GLY A 102 -14.78 -10.91 -6.03
CA GLY A 102 -13.97 -9.99 -5.25
C GLY A 102 -12.63 -10.61 -4.82
N PRO A 103 -11.78 -9.82 -4.16
CA PRO A 103 -10.57 -10.34 -3.53
C PRO A 103 -10.92 -11.39 -2.47
N VAL A 104 -10.06 -12.40 -2.36
CA VAL A 104 -10.14 -13.37 -1.26
C VAL A 104 -9.69 -12.72 0.05
N GLN A 105 -10.35 -13.11 1.14
CA GLN A 105 -10.11 -12.60 2.49
C GLN A 105 -9.95 -13.76 3.46
N ILE A 106 -9.44 -13.48 4.67
CA ILE A 106 -9.34 -14.48 5.72
C ILE A 106 -10.73 -14.79 6.26
N LYS A 107 -11.09 -16.08 6.30
CA LYS A 107 -12.41 -16.51 6.78
C LYS A 107 -12.60 -16.28 8.28
N GLN A 108 -11.58 -16.57 9.06
CA GLN A 108 -11.53 -16.35 10.49
C GLN A 108 -10.11 -15.91 10.85
N LEU A 109 -9.99 -14.73 11.46
CA LEU A 109 -8.71 -14.19 11.90
C LEU A 109 -8.07 -15.14 12.94
N PRO A 110 -6.88 -15.71 12.67
CA PRO A 110 -6.14 -16.47 13.67
C PRO A 110 -5.74 -15.59 14.86
N ASP A 111 -5.63 -16.18 16.06
CA ASP A 111 -5.27 -15.43 17.26
C ASP A 111 -3.89 -14.76 17.15
N ASP A 112 -2.96 -15.43 16.46
CA ASP A 112 -1.58 -15.00 16.20
C ASP A 112 -1.51 -13.72 15.36
N GLU A 113 -2.54 -13.47 14.57
CA GLU A 113 -2.61 -12.35 13.64
C GLU A 113 -3.28 -11.13 14.27
N GLN A 114 -3.83 -11.26 15.48
CA GLN A 114 -4.46 -10.14 16.19
C GLN A 114 -3.43 -9.08 16.56
N PHE A 115 -3.89 -7.82 16.61
CA PHE A 115 -3.10 -6.75 17.21
C PHE A 115 -2.67 -7.10 18.63
N THR A 116 -1.46 -6.68 19.00
CA THR A 116 -1.06 -6.64 20.41
C THR A 116 -1.98 -5.70 21.19
N GLU A 117 -2.13 -5.94 22.50
CA GLU A 117 -3.00 -5.11 23.34
C GLU A 117 -2.57 -3.64 23.36
N ASP A 118 -1.25 -3.38 23.38
CA ASP A 118 -0.70 -2.02 23.33
C ASP A 118 -1.11 -1.30 22.04
N TYR A 119 -1.02 -1.99 20.91
CA TYR A 119 -1.42 -1.44 19.61
C TYR A 119 -2.92 -1.11 19.56
N LYS A 120 -3.77 -1.99 20.11
CA LYS A 120 -5.22 -1.72 20.24
C LYS A 120 -5.46 -0.46 21.08
N TRP A 121 -4.74 -0.30 22.19
CA TRP A 121 -4.85 0.85 23.08
C TRP A 121 -4.44 2.15 22.41
N ASP A 122 -3.38 2.16 21.63
CA ASP A 122 -2.90 3.37 20.95
C ASP A 122 -3.88 3.86 19.89
N ILE A 123 -4.47 2.95 19.10
CA ILE A 123 -5.56 3.30 18.18
C ILE A 123 -6.75 3.92 18.94
N VAL A 124 -7.13 3.34 20.08
CA VAL A 124 -8.26 3.81 20.88
C VAL A 124 -7.98 5.19 21.49
N LYS A 125 -6.78 5.41 22.06
CA LYS A 125 -6.36 6.70 22.61
C LYS A 125 -6.32 7.78 21.53
N CYS A 126 -5.71 7.47 20.38
CA CYS A 126 -5.62 8.37 19.24
C CYS A 126 -7.00 8.82 18.76
N LYS A 127 -7.90 7.86 18.52
CA LYS A 127 -9.28 8.14 18.12
C LYS A 127 -10.05 8.94 19.20
N GLY A 128 -9.89 8.59 20.47
CA GLY A 128 -10.54 9.28 21.59
C GLY A 128 -10.17 10.76 21.67
N ARG A 129 -8.87 11.08 21.50
CA ARG A 129 -8.38 12.47 21.45
C ARG A 129 -9.03 13.27 20.33
N PHE A 130 -9.03 12.75 19.10
CA PHE A 130 -9.61 13.45 17.95
C PHE A 130 -11.14 13.61 18.03
N ILE A 131 -11.85 12.66 18.63
CA ILE A 131 -13.30 12.80 18.87
C ILE A 131 -13.58 13.93 19.88
N LEU A 132 -12.76 14.09 20.91
CA LEU A 132 -12.92 15.18 21.89
C LEU A 132 -12.72 16.54 21.21
N ASP A 133 -11.65 16.69 20.42
CA ASP A 133 -11.35 17.92 19.68
C ASP A 133 -12.51 18.28 18.72
N THR A 134 -13.05 17.30 17.98
CA THR A 134 -14.16 17.55 17.05
C THR A 134 -15.50 17.80 17.72
N LYS A 135 -15.81 17.20 18.87
CA LYS A 135 -17.03 17.50 19.63
C LYS A 135 -17.09 18.96 20.07
N LEU A 136 -15.98 19.53 20.52
CA LEU A 136 -15.89 20.95 20.85
C LEU A 136 -16.17 21.83 19.62
N ILE A 137 -15.67 21.43 18.45
CA ILE A 137 -15.92 22.15 17.19
C ILE A 137 -17.39 22.03 16.77
N ARG A 138 -18.04 20.87 16.90
CA ARG A 138 -19.46 20.70 16.54
C ARG A 138 -20.35 21.70 17.27
N TRP A 139 -20.04 22.04 18.53
CA TRP A 139 -20.84 22.96 19.35
C TRP A 139 -20.82 24.43 18.90
N THR A 140 -19.93 24.84 17.97
CA THR A 140 -19.74 26.26 17.59
C THR A 140 -20.50 26.72 16.35
N THR A 141 -21.16 25.81 15.60
CA THR A 141 -22.09 26.10 14.47
C THR A 141 -22.65 24.79 13.89
N ASP A 142 -23.86 24.80 13.32
CA ASP A 142 -24.51 23.60 12.75
C ASP A 142 -24.33 23.45 11.22
N LYS A 143 -24.15 24.53 10.47
CA LYS A 143 -24.00 24.53 8.99
C LYS A 143 -22.76 25.32 8.56
N TRP A 144 -22.13 24.92 7.46
CA TRP A 144 -21.16 25.79 6.80
C TRP A 144 -21.88 26.99 6.19
N GLU A 145 -21.52 28.21 6.61
CA GLU A 145 -22.05 29.46 6.03
C GLU A 145 -21.12 30.01 4.95
N SER A 146 -19.82 29.69 5.04
CA SER A 146 -18.80 30.04 4.05
C SER A 146 -17.61 29.06 4.08
N ILE A 147 -16.79 29.08 3.02
CA ILE A 147 -15.50 28.38 3.03
C ILE A 147 -14.57 28.91 4.13
N CYS A 148 -14.68 30.20 4.47
CA CYS A 148 -13.94 30.78 5.60
C CYS A 148 -14.32 30.14 6.93
N ASP A 149 -15.59 29.76 7.13
CA ASP A 149 -16.03 29.08 8.35
C ASP A 149 -15.48 27.65 8.44
N LEU A 150 -15.43 26.95 7.31
CA LEU A 150 -14.74 25.67 7.22
C LEU A 150 -13.26 25.80 7.61
N LYS A 151 -12.54 26.82 7.11
CA LYS A 151 -11.13 27.06 7.47
C LYS A 151 -10.90 27.38 8.95
N LYS A 152 -11.90 27.87 9.68
CA LYS A 152 -11.76 28.18 11.12
C LYS A 152 -11.61 26.93 11.98
N VAL A 153 -12.01 25.74 11.51
CA VAL A 153 -11.93 24.51 12.33
C VAL A 153 -10.50 24.13 12.70
N TYR A 154 -9.52 24.46 11.87
CA TYR A 154 -8.11 24.14 12.15
C TYR A 154 -7.50 24.98 13.28
N LYS A 155 -8.22 25.98 13.79
CA LYS A 155 -7.83 26.72 14.99
C LYS A 155 -8.09 25.95 16.29
N PHE A 156 -8.80 24.82 16.24
CA PHE A 156 -9.20 24.02 17.40
C PHE A 156 -8.40 22.70 17.50
N ASN A 157 -7.07 22.80 17.55
CA ASN A 157 -6.12 21.67 17.70
C ASN A 157 -6.06 20.65 16.54
N LEU A 158 -6.75 20.89 15.42
CA LEU A 158 -6.55 20.11 14.21
C LEU A 158 -5.31 20.64 13.46
N VAL A 159 -4.52 19.72 12.89
CA VAL A 159 -3.36 20.11 12.06
C VAL A 159 -3.88 20.81 10.82
N VAL A 160 -3.30 21.96 10.46
CA VAL A 160 -3.63 22.69 9.23
C VAL A 160 -2.99 21.94 8.05
N PRO A 161 -3.77 21.36 7.11
CA PRO A 161 -3.17 20.71 5.95
C PRO A 161 -2.68 21.75 4.94
N ASN A 162 -1.59 21.43 4.24
CA ASN A 162 -0.93 22.36 3.33
C ASN A 162 -1.83 22.80 2.16
N CYS A 163 -2.81 21.98 1.78
CA CYS A 163 -3.72 22.26 0.68
C CYS A 163 -4.62 23.49 0.90
N LEU A 164 -4.81 23.97 2.13
CA LEU A 164 -5.74 25.08 2.44
C LEU A 164 -5.45 26.38 1.67
N GLU A 165 -4.18 26.62 1.39
CA GLU A 165 -3.71 27.82 0.72
C GLU A 165 -3.86 27.70 -0.81
N TYR A 166 -3.68 26.51 -1.37
CA TYR A 166 -3.48 26.31 -2.82
C TYR A 166 -4.59 25.51 -3.53
N TRP A 167 -5.58 24.97 -2.81
CA TRP A 167 -6.57 24.02 -3.35
C TRP A 167 -7.30 24.48 -4.62
N ASN A 168 -7.46 25.80 -4.82
CA ASN A 168 -8.15 26.36 -5.97
C ASN A 168 -7.21 26.70 -7.15
N GLU A 169 -5.88 26.54 -6.99
CA GLU A 169 -4.88 26.80 -8.02
C GLU A 169 -4.74 25.64 -9.00
N ASP A 170 -4.46 25.95 -10.27
CA ASP A 170 -4.21 24.94 -11.31
C ASP A 170 -2.88 24.22 -11.13
N ARG A 171 -1.85 24.96 -10.68
CA ARG A 171 -0.54 24.39 -10.37
C ARG A 171 -0.64 23.31 -9.29
N TRP A 172 -1.44 23.54 -8.24
CA TRP A 172 -1.67 22.56 -7.18
C TRP A 172 -2.40 21.32 -7.71
N PHE A 173 -3.46 21.50 -8.51
CA PHE A 173 -4.19 20.39 -9.13
C PHE A 173 -3.30 19.49 -10.01
N GLY A 174 -2.35 20.09 -10.74
CA GLY A 174 -1.32 19.38 -11.48
C GLY A 174 -0.32 18.65 -10.58
N LEU A 175 0.18 19.31 -9.52
CA LEU A 175 1.09 18.69 -8.55
C LEU A 175 0.48 17.44 -7.89
N GLN A 176 -0.82 17.43 -7.62
CA GLN A 176 -1.50 16.24 -7.07
C GLN A 176 -1.34 14.98 -7.97
N ARG A 177 -1.08 15.13 -9.27
CA ARG A 177 -0.86 13.98 -10.17
C ARG A 177 0.49 13.29 -9.97
N VAL A 178 1.47 13.99 -9.41
CA VAL A 178 2.85 13.53 -9.27
C VAL A 178 3.33 13.42 -7.82
N GLN A 179 2.63 14.06 -6.89
CA GLN A 179 2.95 14.06 -5.46
C GLN A 179 1.69 14.13 -4.57
N GLY A 180 0.51 13.88 -5.14
CA GLY A 180 -0.74 13.73 -4.40
C GLY A 180 -0.89 12.34 -3.78
N VAL A 181 -2.03 12.08 -3.13
CA VAL A 181 -2.36 10.77 -2.55
C VAL A 181 -2.53 9.64 -3.59
N ASN A 182 -2.69 9.98 -4.88
CA ASN A 182 -2.82 9.01 -5.97
C ASN A 182 -1.88 9.33 -7.15
N PRO A 183 -0.54 9.30 -6.94
CA PRO A 183 0.42 9.81 -7.89
C PRO A 183 0.82 8.75 -8.93
N VAL A 184 -0.10 7.87 -9.36
CA VAL A 184 0.21 6.68 -10.20
C VAL A 184 -0.61 6.62 -11.49
N LEU A 185 -1.46 7.61 -11.76
CA LEU A 185 -2.38 7.56 -12.90
C LEU A 185 -1.91 8.31 -14.14
N ILE A 186 -1.08 9.34 -13.97
CA ILE A 186 -0.68 10.20 -15.08
C ILE A 186 0.23 9.48 -16.05
N LYS A 187 -0.05 9.60 -17.35
CA LYS A 187 0.78 9.04 -18.42
C LYS A 187 1.04 10.07 -19.51
N LEU A 188 2.09 9.86 -20.30
CA LEU A 188 2.33 10.63 -21.50
C LEU A 188 1.16 10.47 -22.48
N CYS A 189 0.66 11.57 -23.02
CA CYS A 189 -0.36 11.57 -24.05
C CYS A 189 0.32 11.56 -25.42
N LYS A 190 0.14 10.48 -26.19
CA LYS A 190 0.66 10.36 -27.55
C LYS A 190 -0.31 10.90 -28.60
N GLU A 191 -1.60 10.75 -28.32
CA GLU A 191 -2.71 11.19 -29.14
C GLU A 191 -3.92 11.49 -28.25
N ILE A 192 -4.77 12.42 -28.67
CA ILE A 192 -6.02 12.71 -27.94
C ILE A 192 -6.99 11.54 -28.18
N PRO A 193 -7.50 10.89 -27.11
CA PRO A 193 -8.47 9.81 -27.25
C PRO A 193 -9.71 10.23 -28.05
N GLU A 194 -10.23 9.33 -28.89
CA GLU A 194 -11.38 9.61 -29.76
C GLU A 194 -12.64 10.03 -29.00
N ASN A 195 -12.79 9.60 -27.75
CA ASN A 195 -13.89 9.93 -26.86
C ASN A 195 -13.67 11.24 -26.05
N PHE A 196 -12.48 11.84 -26.11
CA PHE A 196 -12.19 13.13 -25.50
C PHE A 196 -12.48 14.28 -26.49
N GLY A 197 -13.38 15.20 -26.13
CA GLY A 197 -13.87 16.28 -27.00
C GLY A 197 -12.88 17.43 -27.24
N VAL A 198 -11.61 17.28 -26.90
CA VAL A 198 -10.59 18.33 -27.02
C VAL A 198 -10.29 18.58 -28.49
N THR A 199 -10.32 19.84 -28.91
CA THR A 199 -9.81 20.29 -30.22
C THR A 199 -8.53 21.10 -30.04
N ALA A 200 -7.74 21.27 -31.10
CA ALA A 200 -6.51 22.05 -31.04
C ALA A 200 -6.78 23.50 -30.62
N GLU A 201 -7.84 24.11 -31.14
CA GLU A 201 -8.24 25.49 -30.87
C GLU A 201 -8.62 25.72 -29.41
N MET A 202 -9.21 24.71 -28.74
CA MET A 202 -9.58 24.80 -27.33
C MET A 202 -8.36 24.97 -26.42
N VAL A 203 -7.26 24.28 -26.74
CA VAL A 203 -6.10 24.20 -25.85
C VAL A 203 -4.92 25.08 -26.27
N GLU A 204 -4.86 25.51 -27.53
CA GLU A 204 -3.81 26.38 -28.08
C GLU A 204 -3.45 27.58 -27.18
N PRO A 205 -4.40 28.30 -26.54
CA PRO A 205 -4.07 29.40 -25.63
C PRO A 205 -3.17 29.02 -24.44
N PHE A 206 -3.11 27.73 -24.08
CA PHE A 206 -2.37 27.23 -22.92
C PHE A 206 -1.01 26.60 -23.29
N LEU A 207 -0.66 26.53 -24.59
CA LEU A 207 0.48 25.76 -25.10
C LEU A 207 1.74 26.58 -25.40
N GLU A 208 1.86 27.79 -24.84
CA GLU A 208 3.05 28.64 -24.99
C GLU A 208 3.46 28.91 -26.46
N ASN A 209 2.47 29.16 -27.33
CA ASN A 209 2.61 29.34 -28.78
C ASN A 209 3.02 28.08 -29.57
N GLN A 210 2.82 26.88 -29.00
CA GLN A 210 2.91 25.62 -29.75
C GLN A 210 1.52 25.20 -30.23
N THR A 211 1.46 24.56 -31.38
CA THR A 211 0.27 23.78 -31.77
C THR A 211 0.14 22.55 -30.87
N LEU A 212 -1.07 21.99 -30.76
CA LEU A 212 -1.29 20.74 -30.02
C LEU A 212 -0.40 19.60 -30.55
N GLN A 213 -0.24 19.50 -31.88
CA GLN A 213 0.61 18.48 -32.49
C GLN A 213 2.09 18.66 -32.13
N GLU A 214 2.60 19.89 -32.12
CA GLU A 214 3.96 20.18 -31.68
C GLU A 214 4.15 19.83 -30.20
N ALA A 215 3.18 20.16 -29.34
CA ALA A 215 3.25 19.84 -27.92
C ALA A 215 3.23 18.31 -27.67
N LEU A 216 2.43 17.55 -28.41
CA LEU A 216 2.42 16.07 -28.39
C LEU A 216 3.77 15.51 -28.86
N ASN A 217 4.27 15.97 -30.01
CA ASN A 217 5.56 15.54 -30.57
C ASN A 217 6.74 15.85 -29.62
N ASN A 218 6.67 16.97 -28.91
CA ASN A 218 7.65 17.39 -27.92
C ASN A 218 7.47 16.70 -26.56
N LYS A 219 6.55 15.74 -26.43
CA LYS A 219 6.22 15.02 -25.19
C LYS A 219 5.85 15.94 -24.03
N ARG A 220 5.12 17.02 -24.31
CA ARG A 220 4.69 18.01 -23.32
C ARG A 220 3.24 17.84 -22.87
N ILE A 221 2.50 16.90 -23.44
CA ILE A 221 1.09 16.65 -23.11
C ILE A 221 0.98 15.35 -22.33
N PHE A 222 0.25 15.39 -21.23
CA PHE A 222 -0.01 14.26 -20.35
C PHE A 222 -1.51 14.10 -20.15
N ILE A 223 -1.94 12.89 -19.81
CA ILE A 223 -3.35 12.56 -19.64
C ILE A 223 -3.57 11.67 -18.42
N VAL A 224 -4.71 11.87 -17.77
CA VAL A 224 -5.31 10.88 -16.88
C VAL A 224 -6.68 10.51 -17.44
N ASP A 225 -6.95 9.21 -17.51
CA ASP A 225 -8.21 8.66 -17.98
C ASP A 225 -8.78 7.72 -16.91
N LEU A 226 -9.94 8.08 -16.38
CA LEU A 226 -10.64 7.35 -15.32
C LEU A 226 -11.84 6.53 -15.87
N GLU A 227 -11.74 6.05 -17.11
CA GLU A 227 -12.72 5.14 -17.77
C GLU A 227 -13.17 3.97 -16.86
N VAL A 228 -12.27 3.45 -16.02
CA VAL A 228 -12.57 2.36 -15.07
C VAL A 228 -13.74 2.67 -14.11
N LEU A 229 -14.07 3.95 -13.93
CA LEU A 229 -15.18 4.42 -13.10
C LEU A 229 -16.54 4.42 -13.82
N GLN A 230 -16.59 4.13 -15.13
CA GLN A 230 -17.87 3.99 -15.85
C GLN A 230 -18.74 2.89 -15.24
N ASP A 231 -20.05 3.12 -15.26
CA ASP A 231 -21.08 2.17 -14.85
C ASP A 231 -20.97 1.67 -13.41
N ILE A 232 -20.32 2.43 -12.53
CA ILE A 232 -20.20 2.08 -11.11
C ILE A 232 -21.45 2.49 -10.36
N CYS A 233 -22.09 1.51 -9.73
CA CYS A 233 -23.26 1.74 -8.90
C CYS A 233 -22.85 2.49 -7.62
N CYS A 234 -23.38 3.70 -7.43
CA CYS A 234 -23.11 4.52 -6.26
C CYS A 234 -24.22 4.41 -5.22
N LYS A 235 -23.91 4.82 -3.98
CA LYS A 235 -24.91 4.83 -2.91
C LYS A 235 -25.88 6.00 -3.08
N ASP A 236 -27.15 5.77 -2.73
CA ASP A 236 -28.23 6.77 -2.77
C ASP A 236 -28.42 7.38 -4.17
N ASP A 237 -28.17 6.57 -5.21
CA ASP A 237 -28.24 6.95 -6.64
C ASP A 237 -27.44 8.21 -7.00
N ARG A 238 -26.37 8.52 -6.23
CA ARG A 238 -25.44 9.60 -6.54
C ARG A 238 -24.74 9.34 -7.87
N LEU A 239 -24.38 10.41 -8.57
CA LEU A 239 -23.63 10.32 -9.81
C LEU A 239 -22.11 10.37 -9.54
N LEU A 240 -21.37 9.41 -10.10
CA LEU A 240 -19.91 9.41 -10.13
C LEU A 240 -19.44 9.72 -11.55
N CYS A 241 -18.55 10.69 -11.67
CA CYS A 241 -17.89 11.03 -12.93
C CYS A 241 -16.84 9.96 -13.32
N ALA A 242 -16.59 9.81 -14.61
CA ALA A 242 -15.50 8.99 -15.16
C ALA A 242 -14.66 9.86 -16.11
N PRO A 243 -13.89 10.82 -15.57
CA PRO A 243 -13.36 11.93 -16.34
C PRO A 243 -12.10 11.58 -17.14
N LEU A 244 -11.85 12.39 -18.17
CA LEU A 244 -10.54 12.53 -18.82
C LEU A 244 -9.99 13.92 -18.52
N ALA A 245 -8.71 14.02 -18.16
CA ALA A 245 -8.04 15.29 -17.92
C ALA A 245 -6.72 15.39 -18.68
N LEU A 246 -6.53 16.50 -19.39
CA LEU A 246 -5.33 16.80 -20.17
C LEU A 246 -4.47 17.82 -19.43
N PHE A 247 -3.16 17.60 -19.46
CA PHE A 247 -2.17 18.45 -18.81
C PHE A 247 -1.06 18.83 -19.78
N PHE A 248 -0.50 20.02 -19.61
CA PHE A 248 0.64 20.52 -20.35
C PHE A 248 1.82 20.80 -19.41
N LEU A 249 3.01 20.28 -19.76
CA LEU A 249 4.25 20.57 -19.08
C LEU A 249 4.82 21.90 -19.60
N ASN A 250 4.66 22.97 -18.83
CA ASN A 250 5.05 24.33 -19.22
C ASN A 250 6.58 24.50 -19.24
N LYS A 251 7.08 25.67 -19.69
CA LYS A 251 8.52 25.98 -19.75
C LYS A 251 9.19 26.04 -18.37
N HIS A 252 8.41 26.26 -17.33
CA HIS A 252 8.83 26.23 -15.92
C HIS A 252 8.87 24.81 -15.36
N LYS A 253 8.60 23.79 -16.18
CA LYS A 253 8.55 22.38 -15.80
C LYS A 253 7.44 22.05 -14.80
N GLU A 254 6.38 22.84 -14.83
CA GLU A 254 5.18 22.62 -14.04
C GLU A 254 4.11 21.98 -14.92
N LEU A 255 3.42 21.00 -14.32
CA LEU A 255 2.32 20.30 -14.96
C LEU A 255 1.03 21.09 -14.76
N MET A 256 0.46 21.65 -15.83
CA MET A 256 -0.72 22.51 -15.76
C MET A 256 -1.94 21.82 -16.39
N PRO A 257 -3.10 21.74 -15.72
CA PRO A 257 -4.32 21.25 -16.34
C PRO A 257 -4.77 22.21 -17.46
N ILE A 258 -5.15 21.67 -18.61
CA ILE A 258 -5.59 22.45 -19.78
C ILE A 258 -6.97 22.05 -20.30
N ALA A 259 -7.46 20.85 -19.95
CA ALA A 259 -8.80 20.41 -20.30
C ALA A 259 -9.32 19.32 -19.35
N ILE A 260 -10.61 19.35 -19.03
CA ILE A 260 -11.30 18.28 -18.28
C ILE A 260 -12.64 17.98 -18.96
N GLN A 261 -12.91 16.71 -19.26
CA GLN A 261 -14.24 16.22 -19.63
C GLN A 261 -14.71 15.26 -18.53
N LEU A 262 -15.92 15.45 -17.97
CA LEU A 262 -16.33 14.76 -16.75
C LEU A 262 -16.83 13.33 -16.97
N PHE A 263 -17.31 13.03 -18.18
CA PHE A 263 -17.73 11.69 -18.59
C PHE A 263 -17.00 11.25 -19.87
N GLN A 264 -17.00 9.96 -20.14
CA GLN A 264 -16.30 9.40 -21.29
C GLN A 264 -16.98 9.72 -22.62
N GLU A 265 -18.31 9.75 -22.68
CA GLU A 265 -19.05 9.99 -23.92
C GLU A 265 -19.19 11.48 -24.25
N LYS A 266 -18.85 11.87 -25.47
CA LYS A 266 -19.02 13.25 -25.96
C LYS A 266 -20.51 13.60 -26.02
N GLY A 267 -20.88 14.79 -25.57
CA GLY A 267 -22.25 15.26 -25.66
C GLY A 267 -22.40 16.75 -25.39
N PRO A 268 -23.53 17.36 -25.79
CA PRO A 268 -23.82 18.76 -25.48
C PRO A 268 -23.95 19.03 -23.98
N ASP A 269 -24.23 17.99 -23.18
CA ASP A 269 -24.33 18.00 -21.72
C ASP A 269 -23.07 17.47 -21.01
N ASN A 270 -22.00 17.20 -21.77
CA ASN A 270 -20.67 16.83 -21.26
C ASN A 270 -19.58 17.62 -22.01
N PRO A 271 -19.51 18.95 -21.80
CA PRO A 271 -18.54 19.79 -22.47
C PRO A 271 -17.11 19.52 -21.96
N VAL A 272 -16.11 19.92 -22.76
CA VAL A 272 -14.73 20.01 -22.30
C VAL A 272 -14.54 21.33 -21.54
N PHE A 273 -14.37 21.25 -20.23
CA PHE A 273 -14.04 22.39 -19.38
C PHE A 273 -12.58 22.81 -19.56
N LEU A 274 -12.32 24.12 -19.55
CA LEU A 274 -11.01 24.74 -19.79
C LEU A 274 -10.67 25.74 -18.68
N PRO A 275 -9.38 26.04 -18.44
CA PRO A 275 -8.96 27.10 -17.51
C PRO A 275 -9.50 28.50 -17.83
N SER A 276 -9.95 28.74 -19.07
CA SER A 276 -10.56 29.99 -19.52
C SER A 276 -12.06 30.10 -19.26
N ASP A 277 -12.71 29.02 -18.82
CA ASP A 277 -14.13 29.03 -18.43
C ASP A 277 -14.34 29.85 -17.13
N PRO A 278 -15.59 30.23 -16.78
CA PRO A 278 -15.85 30.98 -15.55
C PRO A 278 -15.21 30.32 -14.31
N PRO A 279 -14.58 31.08 -13.39
CA PRO A 279 -13.71 30.51 -12.35
C PRO A 279 -14.37 29.42 -11.49
N ASN A 280 -15.62 29.62 -11.06
CA ASN A 280 -16.34 28.62 -10.27
C ASN A 280 -16.73 27.37 -11.08
N THR A 281 -16.95 27.52 -12.38
CA THR A 281 -17.28 26.42 -13.29
C THR A 281 -16.05 25.53 -13.51
N TRP A 282 -14.90 26.14 -13.81
CA TRP A 282 -13.62 25.42 -13.92
C TRP A 282 -13.22 24.74 -12.61
N LEU A 283 -13.35 25.45 -11.47
CA LEU A 283 -13.06 24.90 -10.16
C LEU A 283 -13.97 23.71 -9.81
N THR A 284 -15.27 23.80 -10.15
CA THR A 284 -16.21 22.70 -9.94
C THR A 284 -15.86 21.48 -10.80
N ALA A 285 -15.44 21.68 -12.06
CA ALA A 285 -14.95 20.58 -12.90
C ALA A 285 -13.71 19.89 -12.28
N LYS A 286 -12.75 20.65 -11.74
CA LYS A 286 -11.61 20.10 -10.99
C LYS A 286 -12.05 19.32 -9.74
N MET A 287 -13.03 19.82 -8.99
CA MET A 287 -13.57 19.13 -7.82
C MET A 287 -14.22 17.79 -8.17
N TYR A 288 -15.03 17.73 -9.24
CA TYR A 288 -15.61 16.47 -9.71
C TYR A 288 -14.58 15.49 -10.26
N TYR A 289 -13.53 16.00 -10.92
CA TYR A 289 -12.38 15.18 -11.26
C TYR A 289 -11.73 14.58 -10.00
N ASN A 290 -11.42 15.40 -8.99
CA ASN A 290 -10.81 14.91 -7.75
C ASN A 290 -11.75 13.98 -6.97
N ASN A 291 -13.08 14.11 -7.11
CA ASN A 291 -14.03 13.16 -6.53
C ASN A 291 -13.98 11.77 -7.20
N ALA A 292 -13.85 11.76 -8.51
CA ALA A 292 -13.65 10.54 -9.29
C ALA A 292 -12.31 9.88 -8.94
N ASP A 293 -11.24 10.68 -8.89
CA ASP A 293 -9.91 10.22 -8.51
C ASP A 293 -9.86 9.71 -7.07
N ALA A 294 -10.52 10.38 -6.12
CA ALA A 294 -10.69 9.89 -4.75
C ALA A 294 -11.39 8.52 -4.67
N SER A 295 -12.39 8.30 -5.54
CA SER A 295 -13.10 7.01 -5.61
C SER A 295 -12.19 5.91 -6.14
N PHE A 296 -11.34 6.20 -7.14
CA PHE A 296 -10.32 5.27 -7.61
C PHE A 296 -9.23 5.04 -6.55
N HIS A 297 -8.71 6.10 -5.94
CA HIS A 297 -7.67 6.05 -4.91
C HIS A 297 -8.06 5.14 -3.76
N GLN A 298 -9.17 5.43 -3.08
CA GLN A 298 -9.58 4.68 -1.89
C GLN A 298 -9.95 3.24 -2.23
N SER A 299 -10.60 3.01 -3.38
CA SER A 299 -11.04 1.68 -3.79
C SER A 299 -9.86 0.86 -4.30
N CYS A 300 -9.16 1.33 -5.32
CA CYS A 300 -8.13 0.60 -6.04
C CYS A 300 -6.75 0.82 -5.42
N THR A 301 -6.17 2.02 -5.54
CA THR A 301 -4.78 2.30 -5.14
C THR A 301 -4.50 1.94 -3.67
N HIS A 302 -5.42 2.27 -2.77
CA HIS A 302 -5.31 2.03 -1.35
C HIS A 302 -5.86 0.65 -0.97
N LEU A 303 -7.19 0.49 -0.83
CA LEU A 303 -7.77 -0.74 -0.28
C LEU A 303 -7.55 -1.98 -1.17
N GLY A 304 -7.72 -1.85 -2.47
CA GLY A 304 -7.67 -2.97 -3.42
C GLY A 304 -6.26 -3.50 -3.63
N PHE A 305 -5.35 -2.63 -4.08
CA PHE A 305 -4.00 -2.99 -4.54
C PHE A 305 -2.99 -3.17 -3.41
N THR A 306 -3.28 -2.67 -2.21
CA THR A 306 -2.43 -2.91 -1.04
C THR A 306 -3.11 -3.90 -0.10
N HIS A 307 -4.05 -3.45 0.74
CA HIS A 307 -4.70 -4.25 1.78
C HIS A 307 -5.25 -5.59 1.29
N LEU A 308 -6.22 -5.60 0.37
CA LEU A 308 -6.97 -6.83 0.04
C LEU A 308 -6.18 -7.75 -0.90
N LEU A 309 -5.39 -7.19 -1.81
CA LEU A 309 -4.50 -7.97 -2.66
C LEU A 309 -3.44 -8.70 -1.82
N MET A 310 -2.78 -7.98 -0.90
CA MET A 310 -1.74 -8.55 -0.06
C MET A 310 -2.32 -9.47 1.01
N GLU A 311 -3.55 -9.27 1.49
CA GLU A 311 -4.22 -10.24 2.37
C GLU A 311 -4.32 -11.63 1.73
N GLY A 312 -4.70 -11.71 0.45
CA GLY A 312 -4.67 -12.97 -0.29
C GLY A 312 -3.26 -13.61 -0.32
N VAL A 313 -2.23 -12.79 -0.53
CA VAL A 313 -0.83 -13.22 -0.51
C VAL A 313 -0.39 -13.72 0.86
N VAL A 314 -0.78 -13.06 1.95
CA VAL A 314 -0.49 -13.50 3.32
C VAL A 314 -1.09 -14.89 3.55
N ILE A 315 -2.38 -15.05 3.25
CA ILE A 315 -3.08 -16.34 3.39
C ILE A 315 -2.39 -17.41 2.55
N CYS A 316 -2.05 -17.11 1.29
CA CYS A 316 -1.33 -18.03 0.40
C CYS A 316 0.03 -18.45 0.97
N THR A 317 0.76 -17.51 1.56
CA THR A 317 2.09 -17.73 2.13
C THR A 317 2.02 -18.67 3.32
N HIS A 318 1.16 -18.40 4.31
CA HIS A 318 0.98 -19.29 5.47
C HIS A 318 0.52 -20.70 5.08
N ARG A 319 -0.25 -20.84 3.99
CA ARG A 319 -0.75 -22.14 3.52
C ARG A 319 0.28 -23.00 2.82
N ASN A 320 1.37 -22.42 2.32
CA ASN A 320 2.28 -23.12 1.41
C ASN A 320 3.74 -23.10 1.84
N LEU A 321 4.20 -22.08 2.55
CA LEU A 321 5.58 -21.96 2.97
C LEU A 321 5.68 -22.23 4.48
N SER A 322 6.53 -23.17 4.86
CA SER A 322 6.82 -23.45 6.27
C SER A 322 7.40 -22.24 7.01
N ASN A 323 7.24 -22.16 8.33
CA ASN A 323 7.92 -21.16 9.16
C ASN A 323 9.46 -21.25 9.07
N SER A 324 9.99 -22.40 8.67
CA SER A 324 11.43 -22.61 8.40
C SER A 324 11.85 -22.23 6.96
N HIS A 325 10.91 -21.89 6.09
CA HIS A 325 11.19 -21.55 4.69
C HIS A 325 11.83 -20.16 4.59
N PRO A 326 12.94 -19.97 3.84
CA PRO A 326 13.59 -18.67 3.70
C PRO A 326 12.67 -17.56 3.20
N LEU A 327 11.87 -17.85 2.17
CA LEU A 327 10.89 -16.89 1.64
C LEU A 327 9.77 -16.53 2.66
N PHE A 328 9.32 -17.47 3.50
CA PHE A 328 8.37 -17.14 4.57
C PHE A 328 9.00 -16.17 5.57
N LYS A 329 10.21 -16.50 6.06
CA LYS A 329 10.93 -15.65 7.02
C LYS A 329 11.26 -14.26 6.45
N LEU A 330 11.42 -14.14 5.13
CA LEU A 330 11.63 -12.87 4.44
C LEU A 330 10.37 -12.01 4.44
N LEU A 331 9.21 -12.61 4.23
CA LEU A 331 7.94 -11.90 4.12
C LEU A 331 7.28 -11.63 5.45
N ALA A 332 7.51 -12.47 6.46
CA ALA A 332 6.80 -12.40 7.75
C ALA A 332 6.82 -11.00 8.40
N PRO A 333 7.94 -10.26 8.46
CA PRO A 333 7.94 -8.89 8.99
C PRO A 333 7.02 -7.92 8.23
N HIS A 334 6.80 -8.18 6.93
CA HIS A 334 6.01 -7.32 6.04
C HIS A 334 4.51 -7.64 6.03
N PHE A 335 4.11 -8.72 6.71
CA PHE A 335 2.70 -9.12 6.86
C PHE A 335 2.12 -8.77 8.23
N LEU A 336 2.95 -8.27 9.15
CA LEU A 336 2.58 -7.96 10.51
C LEU A 336 1.30 -7.10 10.57
N PHE A 337 0.30 -7.60 11.28
CA PHE A 337 -1.01 -6.98 11.51
C PHE A 337 -1.91 -6.75 10.29
N LEU A 338 -1.50 -7.13 9.08
CA LEU A 338 -2.27 -6.90 7.86
C LEU A 338 -3.66 -7.54 7.95
N LEU A 339 -3.74 -8.81 8.38
CA LEU A 339 -5.03 -9.51 8.52
C LEU A 339 -5.92 -8.86 9.60
N ALA A 340 -5.33 -8.40 10.71
CA ALA A 340 -6.07 -7.71 11.77
C ALA A 340 -6.62 -6.36 11.34
N ILE A 341 -5.82 -5.53 10.65
CA ILE A 341 -6.28 -4.21 10.20
C ILE A 341 -7.35 -4.34 9.13
N ASN A 342 -7.23 -5.30 8.20
CA ASN A 342 -8.25 -5.56 7.20
C ASN A 342 -9.56 -6.02 7.83
N THR A 343 -9.49 -7.01 8.73
CA THR A 343 -10.67 -7.50 9.47
C THR A 343 -11.37 -6.36 10.21
N ARG A 344 -10.61 -5.52 10.91
CA ARG A 344 -11.16 -4.38 11.66
C ARG A 344 -11.72 -3.30 10.73
N GLY A 345 -11.00 -2.93 9.67
CA GLY A 345 -11.39 -1.91 8.71
C GLY A 345 -12.68 -2.28 7.96
N LEU A 346 -12.77 -3.51 7.49
CA LEU A 346 -13.98 -4.05 6.87
C LEU A 346 -15.18 -4.03 7.81
N TYR A 347 -14.98 -4.39 9.08
CA TYR A 347 -16.06 -4.42 10.07
C TYR A 347 -16.48 -3.04 10.58
N LYS A 348 -15.55 -2.07 10.70
CA LYS A 348 -15.80 -0.76 11.33
C LYS A 348 -15.99 0.39 10.35
N LEU A 349 -15.35 0.35 9.19
CA LEU A 349 -15.36 1.45 8.21
C LEU A 349 -16.17 1.09 6.96
N ILE A 350 -16.02 -0.14 6.46
CA ILE A 350 -16.58 -0.61 5.18
C ILE A 350 -17.81 -1.51 5.40
N CYS A 351 -18.37 -1.53 6.61
CA CYS A 351 -19.62 -2.23 6.89
C CYS A 351 -20.82 -1.48 6.28
N PRO A 352 -21.98 -2.15 6.07
CA PRO A 352 -23.18 -1.46 5.59
C PRO A 352 -23.54 -0.28 6.49
N ASN A 353 -23.79 0.89 5.89
CA ASN A 353 -23.99 2.18 6.58
C ASN A 353 -22.81 2.65 7.44
N GLY A 354 -21.62 2.11 7.17
CA GLY A 354 -20.34 2.49 7.78
C GLY A 354 -19.83 3.84 7.29
N TRP A 355 -18.54 4.10 7.53
CA TRP A 355 -17.89 5.37 7.18
C TRP A 355 -17.85 5.60 5.67
N VAL A 356 -17.42 4.61 4.87
CA VAL A 356 -17.35 4.72 3.40
C VAL A 356 -18.71 5.09 2.81
N ASP A 357 -19.77 4.46 3.29
CA ASP A 357 -21.16 4.73 2.88
C ASP A 357 -21.65 6.15 3.24
N LYS A 358 -20.97 6.87 4.12
CA LYS A 358 -21.34 8.23 4.56
C LYS A 358 -20.45 9.30 3.96
N THR A 359 -19.20 8.97 3.65
CA THR A 359 -18.17 9.95 3.28
C THR A 359 -17.66 9.82 1.85
N MET A 360 -18.12 8.81 1.10
CA MET A 360 -17.73 8.61 -0.29
C MET A 360 -18.93 8.56 -1.24
N THR A 361 -18.78 9.17 -2.42
CA THR A 361 -19.80 9.12 -3.50
C THR A 361 -20.13 7.67 -3.88
N VAL A 362 -19.09 6.88 -4.10
CA VAL A 362 -19.20 5.49 -4.56
C VAL A 362 -19.86 4.57 -3.54
N GLY A 363 -19.72 4.88 -2.24
CA GLY A 363 -20.15 4.01 -1.15
C GLY A 363 -19.50 2.61 -1.20
N ARG A 364 -19.92 1.74 -0.29
CA ARG A 364 -19.34 0.40 -0.13
C ARG A 364 -19.51 -0.47 -1.38
N LYS A 365 -20.71 -0.49 -1.97
CA LYS A 365 -21.01 -1.40 -3.09
C LYS A 365 -20.16 -1.07 -4.32
N GLY A 366 -20.18 0.18 -4.76
CA GLY A 366 -19.37 0.60 -5.90
C GLY A 366 -17.87 0.53 -5.60
N MET A 367 -17.43 0.74 -4.36
CA MET A 367 -16.01 0.55 -3.98
C MET A 367 -15.53 -0.87 -4.28
N PHE A 368 -16.32 -1.89 -3.92
CA PHE A 368 -15.94 -3.27 -4.22
C PHE A 368 -16.08 -3.65 -5.69
N GLU A 369 -17.03 -3.03 -6.40
CA GLU A 369 -17.12 -3.17 -7.86
C GLU A 369 -15.87 -2.60 -8.55
N LEU A 370 -15.42 -1.42 -8.10
CA LEU A 370 -14.17 -0.82 -8.55
C LEU A 370 -12.96 -1.69 -8.23
N ILE A 371 -12.87 -2.24 -7.01
CA ILE A 371 -11.80 -3.17 -6.64
C ILE A 371 -11.78 -4.37 -7.59
N LYS A 372 -12.95 -4.97 -7.89
CA LYS A 372 -13.05 -6.07 -8.85
C LYS A 372 -12.53 -5.66 -10.23
N LYS A 373 -12.98 -4.52 -10.78
CA LYS A 373 -12.51 -4.00 -12.08
C LYS A 373 -11.01 -3.74 -12.07
N GLY A 374 -10.50 -3.05 -11.04
CA GLY A 374 -9.09 -2.70 -10.88
C GLY A 374 -8.20 -3.93 -10.77
N LEU A 375 -8.57 -4.91 -9.96
CA LEU A 375 -7.80 -6.15 -9.76
C LEU A 375 -7.74 -7.04 -11.00
N ASN A 376 -8.64 -6.87 -11.97
CA ASN A 376 -8.58 -7.54 -13.26
C ASN A 376 -7.67 -6.80 -14.27
N ARG A 377 -7.30 -5.55 -13.97
CA ARG A 377 -6.37 -4.73 -14.76
C ARG A 377 -4.96 -4.66 -14.12
N TRP A 378 -4.82 -5.10 -12.87
CA TRP A 378 -3.56 -5.06 -12.14
C TRP A 378 -2.72 -6.32 -12.40
N HIS A 379 -1.52 -6.12 -12.91
CA HIS A 379 -0.50 -7.14 -13.18
C HIS A 379 0.76 -6.91 -12.36
N MET A 380 1.26 -7.94 -11.69
CA MET A 380 2.44 -7.88 -10.81
C MET A 380 3.70 -7.44 -11.56
N ASN A 381 4.00 -8.06 -12.71
CA ASN A 381 5.16 -7.72 -13.53
C ASN A 381 5.14 -6.31 -14.14
N VAL A 382 4.02 -5.59 -14.06
CA VAL A 382 3.92 -4.19 -14.50
C VAL A 382 3.78 -3.27 -13.29
N HIS A 383 2.67 -3.37 -12.56
CA HIS A 383 2.29 -2.44 -11.50
C HIS A 383 2.96 -2.76 -10.16
N GLY A 384 3.35 -4.02 -9.95
CA GLY A 384 4.09 -4.46 -8.78
C GLY A 384 5.60 -4.24 -8.90
N ILE A 385 6.11 -3.82 -10.06
CA ILE A 385 7.51 -3.51 -10.33
C ILE A 385 7.61 -2.03 -10.67
N VAL A 386 8.01 -1.19 -9.70
CA VAL A 386 8.00 0.28 -9.85
C VAL A 386 8.69 0.78 -11.13
N PRO A 387 9.87 0.27 -11.54
CA PRO A 387 10.47 0.67 -12.82
C PRO A 387 9.61 0.36 -14.06
N ASN A 388 8.91 -0.78 -14.06
CA ASN A 388 8.05 -1.17 -15.18
C ASN A 388 6.77 -0.34 -15.19
N GLU A 389 6.21 -0.04 -14.02
CA GLU A 389 5.05 0.83 -13.84
C GLU A 389 5.32 2.23 -14.41
N ILE A 390 6.45 2.85 -14.03
CA ILE A 390 6.88 4.16 -14.54
C ILE A 390 7.06 4.16 -16.05
N LYS A 391 7.74 3.13 -16.57
CA LYS A 391 7.99 2.97 -18.00
C LYS A 391 6.69 2.75 -18.79
N SER A 392 5.73 2.02 -18.22
CA SER A 392 4.44 1.75 -18.87
C SER A 392 3.60 3.02 -19.09
N ARG A 393 3.84 4.05 -18.26
CA ARG A 393 3.19 5.37 -18.37
C ARG A 393 4.04 6.40 -19.12
N GLU A 394 5.28 6.06 -19.46
CA GLU A 394 6.26 6.93 -20.15
C GLU A 394 6.48 8.27 -19.42
N VAL A 395 6.71 8.18 -18.11
CA VAL A 395 6.90 9.32 -17.20
C VAL A 395 8.28 9.30 -16.53
N GLU A 396 9.29 8.78 -17.22
CA GLU A 396 10.69 8.84 -16.80
C GLU A 396 11.19 10.28 -16.63
N SER A 397 12.32 10.47 -15.93
CA SER A 397 12.84 11.78 -15.50
C SER A 397 13.23 12.72 -16.64
N ASP A 398 13.58 12.18 -17.80
CA ASP A 398 13.86 12.96 -19.01
C ASP A 398 12.58 13.47 -19.70
N ILE A 399 11.43 12.83 -19.44
CA ILE A 399 10.13 13.20 -20.01
C ILE A 399 9.35 14.11 -19.05
N LEU A 400 9.16 13.69 -17.80
CA LEU A 400 8.44 14.44 -16.76
C LEU A 400 9.40 14.74 -15.59
N PRO A 401 10.12 15.87 -15.61
CA PRO A 401 11.27 16.07 -14.72
C PRO A 401 10.89 16.17 -13.24
N HIS A 402 9.82 16.90 -12.90
CA HIS A 402 9.38 17.05 -11.52
C HIS A 402 8.33 15.99 -11.16
N TYR A 403 8.78 14.88 -10.57
CA TYR A 403 7.92 13.79 -10.12
C TYR A 403 8.44 13.15 -8.82
N PRO A 404 8.25 13.81 -7.67
CA PRO A 404 8.85 13.39 -6.40
C PRO A 404 8.52 11.95 -5.98
N TYR A 405 7.26 11.51 -6.18
CA TYR A 405 6.88 10.11 -5.92
C TYR A 405 7.75 9.13 -6.71
N ARG A 406 7.90 9.31 -8.02
CA ARG A 406 8.73 8.42 -8.87
C ARG A 406 10.15 8.37 -8.35
N ASP A 407 10.74 9.53 -8.10
CA ASP A 407 12.15 9.64 -7.76
C ASP A 407 12.45 8.89 -6.44
N ASP A 408 11.58 9.04 -5.45
CA ASP A 408 11.73 8.35 -4.16
C ASP A 408 11.39 6.86 -4.27
N ALA A 409 10.30 6.53 -4.96
CA ALA A 409 9.84 5.15 -5.13
C ALA A 409 10.86 4.29 -5.88
N LEU A 410 11.54 4.82 -6.91
CA LEU A 410 12.59 4.09 -7.62
C LEU A 410 13.78 3.78 -6.71
N LEU A 411 14.27 4.78 -5.95
CA LEU A 411 15.40 4.59 -5.03
C LEU A 411 15.10 3.53 -3.97
N ILE A 412 13.89 3.57 -3.39
CA ILE A 412 13.46 2.62 -2.37
C ILE A 412 13.26 1.24 -2.97
N TYR A 413 12.60 1.14 -4.13
CA TYR A 413 12.36 -0.14 -4.81
C TYR A 413 13.68 -0.85 -5.14
N TYR A 414 14.66 -0.15 -5.71
CA TYR A 414 15.96 -0.77 -6.01
C TYR A 414 16.71 -1.20 -4.75
N THR A 415 16.60 -0.44 -3.66
CA THR A 415 17.19 -0.79 -2.36
C THR A 415 16.51 -2.03 -1.76
N ILE A 416 15.18 -2.14 -1.83
CA ILE A 416 14.44 -3.37 -1.48
C ILE A 416 14.88 -4.53 -2.35
N ARG A 417 14.95 -4.36 -3.68
CA ARG A 417 15.36 -5.42 -4.62
C ARG A 417 16.76 -5.93 -4.32
N LYS A 418 17.69 -5.04 -3.97
CA LYS A 418 19.06 -5.39 -3.59
C LYS A 418 19.09 -6.22 -2.31
N TYR A 419 18.34 -5.81 -1.29
CA TYR A 419 18.18 -6.57 -0.05
C TYR A 419 17.60 -7.97 -0.31
N VAL A 420 16.48 -8.04 -1.04
CA VAL A 420 15.83 -9.28 -1.42
C VAL A 420 16.76 -10.17 -2.23
N SER A 421 17.47 -9.62 -3.21
CA SER A 421 18.42 -10.37 -4.04
C SER A 421 19.50 -11.03 -3.18
N LYS A 422 20.13 -10.30 -2.25
CA LYS A 422 21.14 -10.88 -1.34
C LYS A 422 20.60 -12.03 -0.50
N VAL A 423 19.39 -11.89 0.02
CA VAL A 423 18.75 -12.93 0.84
C VAL A 423 18.35 -14.12 -0.02
N VAL A 424 17.68 -13.91 -1.15
CA VAL A 424 17.16 -14.98 -2.00
C VAL A 424 18.31 -15.78 -2.63
N HIS A 425 19.34 -15.13 -3.18
CA HIS A 425 20.51 -15.80 -3.77
C HIS A 425 21.31 -16.62 -2.75
N ARG A 426 21.21 -16.30 -1.45
CA ARG A 426 21.85 -17.12 -0.40
C ARG A 426 21.27 -18.53 -0.34
N PHE A 427 19.98 -18.69 -0.60
CA PHE A 427 19.28 -19.97 -0.51
C PHE A 427 19.02 -20.60 -1.88
N TYR A 428 18.85 -19.78 -2.92
CA TYR A 428 18.64 -20.20 -4.31
C TYR A 428 19.84 -19.78 -5.18
N ASP A 429 20.98 -20.40 -4.91
CA ASP A 429 22.23 -20.19 -5.65
C ASP A 429 22.25 -20.85 -7.04
N THR A 430 21.28 -21.71 -7.31
CA THR A 430 21.12 -22.43 -8.59
C THR A 430 19.65 -22.54 -8.97
N ASP A 431 19.36 -22.51 -10.27
CA ASP A 431 18.01 -22.70 -10.82
C ASP A 431 17.43 -24.08 -10.47
N GLU A 432 18.28 -25.08 -10.26
CA GLU A 432 17.87 -26.41 -9.80
C GLU A 432 17.17 -26.34 -8.43
N LYS A 433 17.66 -25.52 -7.49
CA LYS A 433 16.98 -25.34 -6.20
C LYS A 433 15.62 -24.69 -6.35
N VAL A 434 15.46 -23.75 -7.30
CA VAL A 434 14.17 -23.14 -7.63
C VAL A 434 13.20 -24.17 -8.19
N MET A 435 13.66 -25.02 -9.11
CA MET A 435 12.83 -26.05 -9.74
C MET A 435 12.47 -27.20 -8.77
N ASN A 436 13.33 -27.52 -7.81
CA ASN A 436 13.11 -28.64 -6.89
C ASN A 436 12.32 -28.25 -5.61
N ASP A 437 12.17 -26.97 -5.32
CA ASP A 437 11.41 -26.49 -4.17
C ASP A 437 9.89 -26.62 -4.39
N TYR A 438 9.31 -27.70 -3.87
CA TYR A 438 7.90 -28.00 -4.05
C TYR A 438 6.94 -27.09 -3.24
N GLU A 439 7.40 -26.48 -2.14
CA GLU A 439 6.56 -25.57 -1.35
C GLU A 439 6.38 -24.25 -2.08
N MET A 440 7.49 -23.69 -2.56
CA MET A 440 7.50 -22.45 -3.31
C MET A 440 6.74 -22.58 -4.65
N GLN A 441 6.86 -23.71 -5.34
CA GLN A 441 6.11 -23.93 -6.59
C GLN A 441 4.60 -24.07 -6.33
N GLN A 442 4.21 -24.72 -5.24
CA GLN A 442 2.81 -24.80 -4.84
C GLN A 442 2.28 -23.43 -4.39
N TRP A 443 3.10 -22.64 -3.70
CA TRP A 443 2.79 -21.24 -3.36
C TRP A 443 2.51 -20.42 -4.61
N ARG A 444 3.39 -20.47 -5.62
CA ARG A 444 3.16 -19.82 -6.93
C ARG A 444 1.84 -20.26 -7.56
N ALA A 445 1.59 -21.57 -7.61
CA ALA A 445 0.39 -22.11 -8.20
C ALA A 445 -0.88 -21.57 -7.52
N GLU A 446 -0.87 -21.40 -6.21
CA GLU A 446 -2.00 -20.84 -5.44
C GLU A 446 -2.11 -19.31 -5.54
N LEU A 447 -1.00 -18.58 -5.72
CA LEU A 447 -1.01 -17.15 -6.03
C LEU A 447 -1.74 -16.84 -7.33
N VAL A 448 -1.48 -17.60 -8.40
CA VAL A 448 -2.09 -17.37 -9.72
C VAL A 448 -3.46 -18.02 -9.88
N LYS A 449 -3.80 -18.99 -9.02
CA LYS A 449 -5.07 -19.70 -9.08
C LYS A 449 -6.24 -18.73 -8.93
N ASP A 450 -7.24 -18.90 -9.80
CA ASP A 450 -8.45 -18.07 -9.82
C ASP A 450 -9.09 -17.94 -8.43
N ARG A 451 -9.51 -16.72 -8.08
CA ARG A 451 -10.15 -16.39 -6.80
C ARG A 451 -11.34 -17.30 -6.53
N LYS A 452 -12.18 -17.57 -7.53
CA LYS A 452 -13.37 -18.45 -7.45
C LYS A 452 -13.04 -19.88 -7.05
N LEU A 453 -11.80 -20.31 -7.29
CA LEU A 453 -11.31 -21.64 -6.95
C LEU A 453 -10.49 -21.65 -5.64
N GLY A 454 -10.48 -20.55 -4.89
CA GLY A 454 -9.74 -20.41 -3.63
C GLY A 454 -8.23 -20.22 -3.84
N GLY A 455 -7.85 -19.31 -4.74
CA GLY A 455 -6.50 -18.74 -4.86
C GLY A 455 -6.53 -17.21 -4.86
N CYS A 456 -5.41 -16.54 -5.15
CA CYS A 456 -5.36 -15.07 -5.13
C CYS A 456 -5.78 -14.42 -6.47
N GLY A 457 -5.74 -15.17 -7.56
CA GLY A 457 -5.98 -14.67 -8.92
C GLY A 457 -5.07 -13.51 -9.28
N LEU A 458 -3.78 -13.62 -8.95
CA LEU A 458 -2.76 -12.64 -9.32
C LEU A 458 -2.37 -12.82 -10.80
N LEU A 459 -2.37 -11.71 -11.53
CA LEU A 459 -1.95 -11.66 -12.92
C LEU A 459 -0.48 -11.24 -13.03
N GLY A 460 0.21 -11.74 -14.04
CA GLY A 460 1.60 -11.35 -14.32
C GLY A 460 2.62 -11.76 -13.25
N VAL A 461 2.33 -12.82 -12.47
CA VAL A 461 3.34 -13.43 -11.59
C VAL A 461 4.39 -14.13 -12.46
N PRO A 462 5.70 -13.87 -12.28
CA PRO A 462 6.76 -14.46 -13.10
C PRO A 462 6.67 -16.01 -13.21
N GLY A 463 7.25 -16.57 -14.28
CA GLY A 463 7.13 -18.00 -14.60
C GLY A 463 5.81 -18.42 -15.25
N GLU A 464 5.01 -17.47 -15.77
CA GLU A 464 3.70 -17.74 -16.38
C GLU A 464 3.80 -18.66 -17.60
N GLU A 465 4.76 -18.40 -18.49
CA GLU A 465 4.99 -19.22 -19.70
C GLU A 465 5.28 -20.69 -19.39
N ASN A 466 5.94 -20.96 -18.27
CA ASN A 466 6.30 -22.30 -17.82
C ASN A 466 5.29 -22.89 -16.82
N ASN A 467 4.26 -22.12 -16.42
CA ASN A 467 3.37 -22.40 -15.30
C ASN A 467 4.09 -22.65 -13.96
N ARG A 468 5.33 -22.20 -13.81
CA ARG A 468 6.18 -22.43 -12.64
C ARG A 468 7.36 -21.46 -12.61
N PHE A 469 7.94 -21.25 -11.45
CA PHE A 469 9.22 -20.55 -11.36
C PHE A 469 10.34 -21.46 -11.87
N THR A 470 11.30 -20.89 -12.59
CA THR A 470 12.40 -21.60 -13.26
C THR A 470 13.77 -21.07 -12.90
N ASN A 471 13.87 -19.82 -12.44
CA ASN A 471 15.14 -19.20 -12.07
C ASN A 471 15.01 -18.27 -10.86
N THR A 472 16.14 -17.93 -10.26
CA THR A 472 16.19 -17.14 -9.02
C THR A 472 15.68 -15.70 -9.18
N GLU A 473 15.86 -15.06 -10.34
CA GLU A 473 15.43 -13.67 -10.53
C GLU A 473 13.91 -13.53 -10.53
N GLU A 474 13.18 -14.54 -11.00
CA GLU A 474 11.72 -14.57 -10.89
C GLU A 474 11.23 -14.53 -9.42
N LEU A 475 11.97 -15.18 -8.51
CA LEU A 475 11.71 -15.10 -7.07
C LEU A 475 12.08 -13.71 -6.54
N VAL A 476 13.24 -13.18 -6.91
CA VAL A 476 13.66 -11.83 -6.49
C VAL A 476 12.61 -10.79 -6.87
N ASP A 477 12.12 -10.81 -8.11
CA ASP A 477 11.12 -9.86 -8.58
C ASP A 477 9.77 -10.04 -7.87
N THR A 478 9.31 -11.29 -7.68
CA THR A 478 8.06 -11.57 -6.96
C THR A 478 8.12 -11.09 -5.51
N MET A 479 9.20 -11.41 -4.81
CA MET A 479 9.38 -11.06 -3.39
C MET A 479 9.57 -9.55 -3.21
N THR A 480 10.35 -8.91 -4.10
CA THR A 480 10.51 -7.45 -4.12
C THR A 480 9.16 -6.77 -4.34
N SER A 481 8.36 -7.28 -5.28
CA SER A 481 7.03 -6.76 -5.55
C SER A 481 6.16 -6.77 -4.29
N ILE A 482 6.03 -7.93 -3.63
CA ILE A 482 5.22 -8.08 -2.41
C ILE A 482 5.69 -7.14 -1.30
N ILE A 483 6.99 -7.10 -1.01
CA ILE A 483 7.56 -6.25 0.05
C ILE A 483 7.34 -4.77 -0.27
N SER A 484 7.58 -4.37 -1.53
CA SER A 484 7.38 -3.00 -1.97
C SER A 484 5.90 -2.59 -1.89
N THR A 485 4.96 -3.47 -2.22
CA THR A 485 3.52 -3.18 -2.09
C THR A 485 3.10 -3.02 -0.62
N CYS A 486 3.60 -3.88 0.28
CA CYS A 486 3.27 -3.82 1.71
C CYS A 486 3.87 -2.61 2.43
N SER A 487 4.98 -2.06 1.93
CA SER A 487 5.70 -0.94 2.53
C SER A 487 5.52 0.35 1.70
N LEU A 488 6.37 0.53 0.68
CA LEU A 488 6.41 1.67 -0.24
C LEU A 488 5.04 2.01 -0.85
N GLY A 489 4.35 1.02 -1.42
CA GLY A 489 3.08 1.20 -2.12
C GLY A 489 1.97 1.68 -1.17
N HIS A 490 1.81 1.00 -0.04
CA HIS A 490 0.88 1.41 1.01
C HIS A 490 1.21 2.80 1.57
N ALA A 491 2.47 3.07 1.90
CA ALA A 491 2.90 4.36 2.44
C ALA A 491 2.54 5.54 1.51
N ALA A 492 2.82 5.40 0.21
CA ALA A 492 2.47 6.39 -0.81
C ALA A 492 0.97 6.64 -0.93
N ALA A 493 0.16 5.59 -0.76
CA ALA A 493 -1.30 5.67 -0.90
C ALA A 493 -2.01 6.14 0.40
N ASN A 494 -1.36 6.07 1.56
CA ASN A 494 -2.04 6.20 2.85
C ASN A 494 -1.67 7.46 3.66
N PHE A 495 -0.38 7.80 3.80
CA PHE A 495 0.03 8.80 4.80
C PHE A 495 -0.30 10.25 4.45
N GLN A 496 -0.56 10.54 3.17
CA GLN A 496 -0.98 11.86 2.70
C GLN A 496 -2.49 12.10 2.85
N GLN A 497 -3.28 11.10 3.23
CA GLN A 497 -4.74 11.22 3.24
C GLN A 497 -5.23 12.42 4.05
N TYR A 498 -4.65 12.71 5.21
CA TYR A 498 -5.05 13.91 5.95
C TYR A 498 -4.79 15.19 5.15
N ASP A 499 -3.62 15.34 4.55
CA ASP A 499 -3.27 16.55 3.80
C ASP A 499 -4.11 16.79 2.56
N ASP A 500 -4.58 15.72 1.89
CA ASP A 500 -5.46 15.88 0.73
C ASP A 500 -6.96 15.92 1.09
N TYR A 501 -7.44 15.04 1.96
CA TYR A 501 -8.88 14.88 2.24
C TYR A 501 -9.41 15.74 3.38
N ALA A 502 -8.56 16.20 4.32
CA ALA A 502 -9.04 16.92 5.49
C ALA A 502 -9.64 18.29 5.15
N PHE A 503 -9.41 18.82 3.95
CA PHE A 503 -10.13 19.98 3.41
C PHE A 503 -10.94 19.54 2.18
N PRO A 504 -12.24 19.17 2.33
CA PRO A 504 -13.02 18.56 1.25
C PRO A 504 -13.03 19.30 -0.09
N PRO A 505 -13.01 20.64 -0.18
CA PRO A 505 -12.89 21.32 -1.48
C PRO A 505 -11.63 20.96 -2.28
N ASN A 506 -10.54 20.56 -1.61
CA ASN A 506 -9.29 20.15 -2.27
C ASN A 506 -9.41 18.81 -2.98
N TYR A 507 -9.87 17.78 -2.25
CA TYR A 507 -9.90 16.41 -2.75
C TYR A 507 -11.12 15.66 -2.16
N PRO A 508 -12.32 15.93 -2.68
CA PRO A 508 -13.57 15.50 -2.04
C PRO A 508 -13.81 14.00 -2.21
N GLY A 509 -13.95 13.24 -1.11
CA GLY A 509 -14.45 11.86 -1.18
C GLY A 509 -15.93 11.78 -1.58
N ILE A 510 -16.72 12.79 -1.25
CA ILE A 510 -18.14 12.92 -1.57
C ILE A 510 -18.46 14.35 -2.02
N LEU A 511 -19.31 14.45 -3.04
CA LEU A 511 -19.95 15.69 -3.48
C LEU A 511 -21.47 15.51 -3.55
N TYR A 512 -22.19 16.62 -3.41
CA TYR A 512 -23.65 16.71 -3.51
C TYR A 512 -24.07 17.54 -4.73
N GLY A 513 -25.21 17.20 -5.30
CA GLY A 513 -25.73 17.82 -6.52
C GLY A 513 -25.16 17.21 -7.80
N GLU A 514 -25.58 17.75 -8.93
CA GLU A 514 -25.21 17.23 -10.26
C GLU A 514 -23.89 17.85 -10.75
N PRO A 515 -23.02 17.08 -11.42
CA PRO A 515 -21.91 17.62 -12.20
C PRO A 515 -22.37 18.69 -13.20
N PRO A 516 -21.56 19.72 -13.47
CA PRO A 516 -21.92 20.75 -14.45
C PRO A 516 -22.09 20.12 -15.85
N LYS A 517 -23.19 20.49 -16.53
CA LYS A 517 -23.53 20.00 -17.88
C LYS A 517 -23.30 21.04 -18.97
N ASP A 518 -22.96 22.27 -18.58
CA ASP A 518 -22.67 23.37 -19.48
C ASP A 518 -21.54 24.23 -18.89
N LYS A 519 -21.11 25.25 -19.64
CA LYS A 519 -20.03 26.17 -19.26
C LYS A 519 -20.55 27.47 -18.61
N LEU A 520 -21.82 27.53 -18.20
CA LEU A 520 -22.39 28.75 -17.63
C LEU A 520 -21.71 29.07 -16.28
N PRO A 521 -21.61 30.36 -15.92
CA PRO A 521 -21.09 30.75 -14.62
C PRO A 521 -21.93 30.18 -13.47
N LEU A 522 -21.29 29.47 -12.55
CA LEU A 522 -21.93 28.99 -11.33
C LEU A 522 -22.04 30.11 -10.27
N PRO A 523 -23.18 30.25 -9.58
CA PRO A 523 -23.41 31.31 -8.60
C PRO A 523 -22.50 31.15 -7.37
N ASP A 524 -22.28 32.27 -6.67
CA ASP A 524 -21.55 32.26 -5.40
C ASP A 524 -22.27 31.37 -4.37
N GLY A 525 -21.48 30.56 -3.66
CA GLY A 525 -22.00 29.59 -2.69
C GLY A 525 -22.35 28.21 -3.27
N ASP A 526 -22.33 28.02 -4.60
CA ASP A 526 -22.60 26.70 -5.21
C ASP A 526 -21.60 25.65 -4.72
N ILE A 527 -20.31 25.98 -4.67
CA ILE A 527 -19.25 25.12 -4.11
C ILE A 527 -19.57 24.67 -2.67
N LEU A 528 -20.07 25.58 -1.83
CA LEU A 528 -20.39 25.28 -0.43
C LEU A 528 -21.58 24.31 -0.32
N ASN A 529 -22.54 24.39 -1.23
CA ASN A 529 -23.69 23.48 -1.27
C ASN A 529 -23.33 22.08 -1.77
N ARG A 530 -22.19 21.93 -2.47
CA ARG A 530 -21.72 20.66 -3.02
C ARG A 530 -20.83 19.86 -2.07
N ILE A 531 -20.21 20.50 -1.08
CA ILE A 531 -19.34 19.80 -0.13
C ILE A 531 -20.14 19.17 1.03
N PRO A 532 -19.56 18.19 1.74
CA PRO A 532 -20.19 17.63 2.93
C PRO A 532 -20.56 18.66 4.00
N ASN A 533 -21.63 18.37 4.72
CA ASN A 533 -22.01 19.11 5.92
C ASN A 533 -20.94 18.99 7.02
N LYS A 534 -21.03 19.84 8.04
CA LYS A 534 -20.02 19.94 9.09
C LYS A 534 -19.75 18.62 9.82
N GLU A 535 -20.78 17.85 10.13
CA GLU A 535 -20.62 16.54 10.78
C GLU A 535 -19.79 15.59 9.91
N THR A 536 -20.18 15.43 8.65
CA THR A 536 -19.48 14.55 7.70
C THR A 536 -18.05 15.03 7.46
N THR A 537 -17.83 16.35 7.34
CA THR A 537 -16.50 16.93 7.21
C THR A 537 -15.59 16.62 8.40
N LEU A 538 -16.08 16.78 9.62
CA LEU A 538 -15.28 16.48 10.82
C LEU A 538 -14.99 14.98 10.93
N ASP A 539 -15.94 14.12 10.54
CA ASP A 539 -15.73 12.67 10.49
C ASP A 539 -14.69 12.26 9.44
N ILE A 540 -14.64 12.96 8.29
CA ILE A 540 -13.57 12.80 7.29
C ILE A 540 -12.22 13.17 7.92
N MET A 541 -12.10 14.36 8.51
CA MET A 541 -10.85 14.83 9.13
C MET A 541 -10.32 13.88 10.20
N VAL A 542 -11.18 13.36 11.08
CA VAL A 542 -10.78 12.46 12.17
C VAL A 542 -10.28 11.13 11.63
N ILE A 543 -11.01 10.53 10.68
CA ILE A 543 -10.65 9.22 10.15
C ILE A 543 -9.41 9.32 9.27
N THR A 544 -9.31 10.31 8.38
CA THR A 544 -8.11 10.46 7.55
C THR A 544 -6.88 10.79 8.40
N LYS A 545 -7.03 11.53 9.52
CA LYS A 545 -5.93 11.74 10.45
C LYS A 545 -5.47 10.46 11.11
N LEU A 546 -6.41 9.62 11.53
CA LEU A 546 -6.13 8.32 12.15
C LEU A 546 -5.45 7.37 11.17
N LEU A 547 -5.97 7.28 9.94
CA LEU A 547 -5.38 6.45 8.88
C LEU A 547 -3.97 6.93 8.52
N SER A 548 -3.71 8.24 8.52
CA SER A 548 -2.36 8.78 8.28
C SER A 548 -1.40 8.68 9.48
N THR A 549 -1.73 7.96 10.56
CA THR A 549 -0.80 7.73 11.67
C THR A 549 0.17 6.59 11.37
N ARG A 550 1.33 6.58 12.04
CA ARG A 550 2.36 5.56 11.90
C ARG A 550 2.53 4.90 13.25
N ALA A 551 2.35 3.58 13.33
CA ALA A 551 2.31 2.86 14.60
C ALA A 551 3.33 1.73 14.71
N THR A 552 4.07 1.46 13.65
CA THR A 552 5.13 0.43 13.56
C THR A 552 6.47 1.07 13.22
N LYS A 553 7.53 0.29 13.37
CA LYS A 553 8.90 0.70 13.03
C LYS A 553 9.05 0.95 11.53
N SER A 554 10.10 1.70 11.20
CA SER A 554 10.46 2.01 9.82
C SER A 554 11.00 0.80 9.07
N LEU A 555 10.93 0.88 7.74
CA LEU A 555 11.34 -0.17 6.82
C LEU A 555 12.78 -0.63 7.10
N GLY A 556 12.96 -1.93 7.28
CA GLY A 556 14.25 -2.55 7.60
C GLY A 556 14.60 -2.61 9.09
N ASP A 557 13.89 -1.88 9.96
CA ASP A 557 13.89 -2.10 11.42
C ASP A 557 12.65 -2.92 11.78
N PHE A 558 12.84 -4.23 11.97
CA PHE A 558 11.72 -5.16 12.17
C PHE A 558 11.26 -5.19 13.63
N GLU A 559 9.95 -5.34 13.86
CA GLU A 559 9.35 -5.58 15.19
C GLU A 559 9.84 -6.91 15.78
N SER A 560 9.88 -7.93 14.93
CA SER A 560 10.38 -9.25 15.26
C SER A 560 11.36 -9.71 14.20
N GLN A 561 12.50 -10.21 14.63
CA GLN A 561 13.52 -10.73 13.73
C GLN A 561 13.25 -12.20 13.43
N PHE A 562 13.04 -12.53 12.15
CA PHE A 562 12.79 -13.90 11.69
C PHE A 562 14.05 -14.57 11.16
N MET A 563 14.94 -13.81 10.51
CA MET A 563 16.19 -14.34 9.95
C MET A 563 17.38 -14.07 10.86
N PHE A 564 18.17 -15.12 11.11
CA PHE A 564 19.37 -15.05 11.95
C PHE A 564 20.64 -15.54 11.25
N HIS A 565 20.51 -16.11 10.03
CA HIS A 565 21.68 -16.51 9.24
C HIS A 565 22.58 -15.28 8.98
N PRO A 566 23.91 -15.35 9.17
CA PRO A 566 24.81 -14.20 9.08
C PRO A 566 24.66 -13.35 7.80
N ALA A 567 24.57 -14.01 6.64
CA ALA A 567 24.32 -13.33 5.37
C ALA A 567 23.02 -12.49 5.33
N CYS A 568 21.96 -12.94 6.01
CA CYS A 568 20.69 -12.24 6.09
C CYS A 568 20.76 -11.04 7.05
N ILE A 569 21.51 -11.18 8.16
CA ILE A 569 21.79 -10.08 9.09
C ILE A 569 22.55 -8.98 8.38
N GLN A 570 23.66 -9.33 7.72
CA GLN A 570 24.46 -8.38 6.97
C GLN A 570 23.62 -7.67 5.88
N ALA A 571 22.81 -8.43 5.12
CA ALA A 571 21.95 -7.85 4.11
C ALA A 571 20.93 -6.85 4.71
N SER A 572 20.39 -7.14 5.91
CA SER A 572 19.46 -6.25 6.62
C SER A 572 20.14 -5.00 7.18
N GLU A 573 21.39 -5.10 7.64
CA GLU A 573 22.20 -3.96 8.08
C GLU A 573 22.50 -3.01 6.92
N GLU A 574 23.00 -3.54 5.81
CA GLU A 574 23.28 -2.77 4.59
C GLU A 574 22.00 -2.12 4.04
N PHE A 575 20.87 -2.83 4.10
CA PHE A 575 19.56 -2.30 3.72
C PHE A 575 19.18 -1.06 4.55
N ARG A 576 19.32 -1.13 5.89
CA ARG A 576 19.06 0.02 6.78
C ARG A 576 19.99 1.20 6.50
N GLU A 577 21.26 0.94 6.24
CA GLU A 577 22.24 1.98 5.91
C GLU A 577 21.90 2.73 4.62
N GLU A 578 21.50 1.99 3.58
CA GLU A 578 21.09 2.55 2.29
C GLU A 578 19.78 3.35 2.41
N LEU A 579 18.79 2.85 3.16
CA LEU A 579 17.55 3.59 3.44
C LEU A 579 17.84 4.89 4.21
N ALA A 580 18.76 4.87 5.18
CA ALA A 580 19.17 6.09 5.89
C ALA A 580 19.87 7.10 4.95
N GLN A 581 20.59 6.64 3.94
CA GLN A 581 21.16 7.52 2.91
C GLN A 581 20.06 8.16 2.05
N ILE A 582 19.06 7.39 1.64
CA ILE A 582 17.90 7.89 0.87
C ILE A 582 17.13 8.94 1.67
N SER A 583 16.85 8.68 2.95
CA SER A 583 16.21 9.66 3.85
C SER A 583 16.94 11.00 3.87
N ARG A 584 18.28 10.98 3.98
CA ARG A 584 19.10 12.20 3.93
C ARG A 584 18.97 12.94 2.58
N GLN A 585 18.90 12.21 1.47
CA GLN A 585 18.72 12.80 0.13
C GLN A 585 17.34 13.46 0.00
N ILE A 586 16.27 12.78 0.43
CA ILE A 586 14.89 13.29 0.42
C ILE A 586 14.78 14.56 1.26
N LYS A 587 15.29 14.54 2.49
CA LYS A 587 15.31 15.71 3.38
C LYS A 587 16.08 16.88 2.78
N LEU A 588 17.21 16.61 2.11
CA LEU A 588 17.98 17.66 1.45
C LEU A 588 17.23 18.28 0.27
N ARG A 589 16.63 17.44 -0.59
CA ARG A 589 15.78 17.89 -1.71
C ARG A 589 14.62 18.76 -1.21
N ASN A 590 13.93 18.30 -0.17
CA ASN A 590 12.71 18.93 0.33
C ASN A 590 12.92 20.32 0.94
N ARG A 591 14.13 20.63 1.44
CA ARG A 591 14.45 21.96 2.02
C ARG A 591 14.27 23.14 1.05
N SER A 592 14.38 22.91 -0.26
CA SER A 592 14.28 23.95 -1.29
C SER A 592 12.99 23.88 -2.10
N GLN A 593 12.10 22.92 -1.82
CA GLN A 593 10.83 22.78 -2.54
C GLN A 593 9.77 23.68 -1.90
N ALA A 594 8.96 24.32 -2.74
CA ALA A 594 7.74 25.01 -2.28
C ALA A 594 6.74 24.01 -1.67
N PHE A 595 6.73 22.77 -2.17
CA PHE A 595 5.87 21.69 -1.72
C PHE A 595 6.72 20.44 -1.45
N PRO A 596 7.20 20.25 -0.21
CA PRO A 596 7.93 19.04 0.19
C PRO A 596 7.10 17.77 -0.03
N TYR A 597 7.78 16.70 -0.44
CA TYR A 597 7.19 15.35 -0.51
C TYR A 597 7.90 14.45 0.51
N ASP A 598 7.31 14.31 1.69
CA ASP A 598 7.88 13.58 2.83
C ASP A 598 7.30 12.16 3.00
N TRP A 599 6.31 11.80 2.17
CA TRP A 599 5.50 10.59 2.36
C TRP A 599 6.26 9.29 2.14
N LEU A 600 7.37 9.35 1.39
CA LEU A 600 8.28 8.24 1.14
C LEU A 600 9.66 8.43 1.77
N ASP A 601 9.81 9.28 2.78
CA ASP A 601 11.03 9.26 3.59
C ASP A 601 11.14 7.91 4.34
N PRO A 602 12.21 7.11 4.12
CA PRO A 602 12.36 5.79 4.75
C PRO A 602 12.31 5.79 6.28
N GLU A 603 12.55 6.91 6.96
CA GLU A 603 12.34 7.02 8.41
C GLU A 603 10.90 6.79 8.84
N PHE A 604 9.96 6.87 7.89
CA PHE A 604 8.53 6.89 8.16
C PHE A 604 7.72 5.84 7.40
N ILE A 605 8.35 5.08 6.49
CA ILE A 605 7.70 3.99 5.77
C ILE A 605 7.69 2.76 6.68
N PRO A 606 6.52 2.16 7.01
CA PRO A 606 6.48 0.91 7.76
C PRO A 606 6.99 -0.30 6.98
N ASN A 607 7.32 -1.37 7.70
CA ASN A 607 7.56 -2.69 7.08
C ASN A 607 6.28 -3.30 6.50
N ALA A 608 5.14 -3.08 7.14
CA ALA A 608 3.88 -3.76 6.87
C ALA A 608 2.68 -2.80 6.81
N ILE A 609 1.57 -3.29 6.27
CA ILE A 609 0.29 -2.59 6.24
C ILE A 609 -0.36 -2.71 7.63
N SER A 610 -0.05 -1.78 8.53
CA SER A 610 -0.48 -1.81 9.94
C SER A 610 -1.36 -0.62 10.32
N ILE A 611 -1.13 0.55 9.73
CA ILE A 611 -2.09 1.63 9.40
C ILE A 611 -1.39 2.69 8.56
#